data_AF-A0A942QCA7-F1
#
_entry.id   AF-A0A942QCA7-F1
#
_cell.length_a   1.000
_cell.length_b   1.000
_cell.length_c   1.000
_cell.angle_alpha   90.00
_cell.angle_beta   90.00
_cell.angle_gamma   90.00
#
_symmetry.space_group_name_H-M   'P 1'
#
loop_
_entity.id
_entity.type
_entity.pdbx_description
1 polymer ?
#
loop_
_entity_poly.entity_id
_entity_poly.type
_entity_poly.pdbx_seq_one_letter_code
_entity_poly.pdbx_strand_id
1 'polypeptide(L)' 'MSKIKRKFDLDEKLQVLREGETNGVEATCRKYQISRSLFYNWKNRFNRQGPDGLA' A
#
# COMPACT_ATOMS: atom_id res chain seq x y z
N MET A 1 18.49 3.68 -15.68
CA MET A 1 18.24 4.10 -14.28
C MET A 1 17.79 2.90 -13.48
N SER A 2 18.57 2.49 -12.48
CA SER A 2 18.23 1.36 -11.62
C SER A 2 17.03 1.72 -10.75
N LYS A 3 15.87 1.11 -11.02
CA LYS A 3 14.67 1.29 -10.20
C LYS A 3 14.96 0.67 -8.83
N ILE A 4 15.38 1.49 -7.87
CA ILE A 4 15.48 1.10 -6.46
C ILE A 4 14.06 0.71 -6.04
N LYS A 5 13.79 -0.60 -5.96
CA LYS A 5 12.52 -1.10 -5.45
C LYS A 5 12.51 -0.80 -3.97
N ARG A 6 11.79 0.25 -3.56
CA ARG A 6 11.43 0.48 -2.16
C ARG A 6 10.78 -0.80 -1.65
N LYS A 7 11.41 -1.44 -0.65
CA LYS A 7 10.80 -2.53 0.09
C LYS A 7 9.84 -1.88 1.08
N PHE A 8 8.56 -2.23 0.97
CA PHE A 8 7.58 -1.88 1.97
C PHE A 8 7.42 -3.09 2.88
N ASP A 9 7.70 -2.90 4.16
CA ASP A 9 7.42 -3.88 5.20
C ASP A 9 5.92 -4.06 5.37
N LEU A 10 5.52 -5.16 6.00
CA LEU A 10 4.12 -5.47 6.27
C LEU A 10 3.41 -4.31 6.99
N ASP A 11 4.06 -3.76 8.02
CA ASP A 11 3.53 -2.65 8.81
C ASP A 11 3.32 -1.38 7.97
N GLU A 12 4.30 -1.03 7.14
CA GLU A 12 4.21 0.10 6.21
C GLU A 12 3.04 -0.06 5.23
N LYS A 13 2.84 -1.25 4.66
CA LYS A 13 1.71 -1.50 3.76
C LYS A 13 0.37 -1.41 4.49
N LEU A 14 0.29 -1.89 5.72
CA LEU A 14 -0.93 -1.79 6.56
C LEU A 14 -1.23 -0.33 6.92
N GLN A 15 -0.21 0.44 7.26
CA GLN A 15 -0.34 1.87 7.54
C GLN A 15 -0.84 2.62 6.31
N VAL A 16 -0.27 2.35 5.13
CA VAL A 16 -0.74 2.89 3.86
C VAL A 16 -2.21 2.57 3.62
N LEU A 17 -2.63 1.31 3.77
CA LEU A 17 -4.02 0.92 3.54
C LEU A 17 -4.98 1.64 4.48
N ARG A 18 -4.66 1.67 5.78
CA ARG A 18 -5.46 2.31 6.81
C ARG A 18 -5.57 3.82 6.59
N GLU A 19 -4.47 4.46 6.23
CA GLU A 19 -4.44 5.88 5.94
C GLU A 19 -5.19 6.20 4.65
N GLY A 20 -5.10 5.34 3.62
CA GLY A 20 -5.84 5.50 2.36
C GLY A 20 -7.36 5.35 2.51
N GLU A 21 -7.83 4.59 3.49
CA GLU A 21 -9.27 4.54 3.83
C GLU A 21 -9.73 5.76 4.62
N THR A 22 -8.86 6.37 5.43
CA THR A 22 -9.21 7.53 6.27
C THR A 22 -9.03 8.86 5.54
N ASN A 23 -7.90 9.06 4.87
CA ASN A 23 -7.50 10.30 4.18
C ASN A 23 -7.74 10.25 2.67
N GLY A 24 -8.04 9.07 2.12
CA GLY A 24 -8.24 8.87 0.69
C GLY A 24 -6.99 8.37 -0.05
N VAL A 25 -7.22 7.51 -1.04
CA VAL A 25 -6.18 6.81 -1.80
C VAL A 25 -5.21 7.75 -2.49
N GLU A 26 -5.68 8.87 -3.05
CA GLU A 26 -4.84 9.81 -3.80
C GLU A 26 -3.83 10.53 -2.89
N ALA A 27 -4.27 10.99 -1.72
CA ALA A 27 -3.42 11.68 -0.75
C ALA A 27 -2.33 10.74 -0.23
N THR A 28 -2.71 9.51 0.15
CA THR A 28 -1.78 8.48 0.60
C THR A 28 -0.81 8.06 -0.51
N CYS A 29 -1.29 7.85 -1.74
CA CYS A 29 -0.41 7.53 -2.87
C CYS A 29 0.65 8.60 -3.10
N ARG A 30 0.28 9.88 -2.97
CA ARG A 30 1.21 11.00 -3.09
C ARG A 30 2.22 11.05 -1.94
N LYS A 31 1.78 10.83 -0.69
CA LYS A 31 2.61 10.85 0.52
C LYS A 31 3.66 9.73 0.50
N TYR A 32 3.24 8.50 0.19
CA TYR A 32 4.12 7.33 0.15
C TYR A 32 4.79 7.11 -1.22
N GLN A 33 4.53 8.01 -2.19
CA GLN A 33 5.01 7.93 -3.57
C GLN A 33 4.73 6.55 -4.22
N ILE A 34 3.55 6.00 -3.97
CA ILE A 34 3.08 4.75 -4.55
C ILE A 34 2.03 5.01 -5.63
N SER A 35 1.95 4.10 -6.59
CA SER A 35 0.90 4.15 -7.61
C SER A 35 -0.42 3.64 -7.04
N ARG A 36 -1.55 4.20 -7.50
CA ARG A 36 -2.90 3.70 -7.14
C ARG A 36 -3.05 2.21 -7.42
N SER A 37 -2.48 1.72 -8.52
CA SER A 37 -2.50 0.30 -8.88
C SER A 37 -1.84 -0.58 -7.81
N LEU A 38 -0.75 -0.11 -7.20
CA LEU A 38 -0.06 -0.83 -6.12
C LEU A 38 -0.91 -0.84 -4.85
N PHE A 39 -1.50 0.31 -4.49
CA PHE A 39 -2.42 0.42 -3.37
C PHE A 39 -3.61 -0.54 -3.51
N TYR A 40 -4.28 -0.55 -4.67
CA TYR A 40 -5.41 -1.45 -4.90
C TYR A 40 -4.99 -2.93 -4.93
N ASN A 41 -3.79 -3.24 -5.41
CA ASN A 41 -3.25 -4.60 -5.33
C ASN A 41 -3.12 -5.04 -3.87
N TRP A 42 -2.51 -4.21 -3.02
CA TRP A 42 -2.41 -4.44 -1.58
C TRP A 42 -3.77 -4.54 -0.91
N LYS A 43 -4.71 -3.65 -1.24
CA LYS A 43 -6.08 -3.67 -0.70
C LYS A 43 -6.80 -4.96 -1.08
N ASN A 44 -6.65 -5.43 -2.32
CA ASN A 44 -7.26 -6.68 -2.76
C ASN A 44 -6.63 -7.89 -2.04
N ARG A 45 -5.31 -7.91 -1.86
CA ARG A 45 -4.64 -8.98 -1.10
C ARG A 45 -5.07 -8.97 0.37
N PHE A 46 -5.16 -7.79 0.98
CA PHE A 46 -5.70 -7.60 2.33
C PHE A 46 -7.13 -8.11 2.45
N ASN A 47 -7.99 -7.80 1.48
CA ASN A 47 -9.38 -8.23 1.52
C ASN A 47 -9.54 -9.75 1.36
N ARG A 48 -8.61 -10.41 0.65
CA ARG A 48 -8.66 -11.87 0.43
C ARG A 48 -8.04 -12.69 1.56
N GLN A 49 -6.94 -12.22 2.14
CA GLN A 49 -6.11 -13.01 3.08
C GLN A 49 -5.80 -12.24 4.38
N GLY A 50 -6.41 -11.07 4.58
CA GLY A 50 -6.11 -10.21 5.72
C GLY A 50 -4.67 -9.68 5.69
N PRO A 51 -4.10 -9.34 6.85
CA PRO A 51 -2.71 -8.88 6.95
C PRO A 51 -1.70 -9.93 6.44
N ASP A 52 -2.03 -11.22 6.48
CA ASP A 52 -1.19 -12.30 5.97
C ASP A 52 -0.93 -12.18 4.46
N GLY A 53 -1.89 -11.66 3.70
CA GLY A 53 -1.76 -11.41 2.26
C GLY A 53 -0.79 -10.29 1.87
N LEU A 54 -0.31 -9.51 2.83
CA LEU A 54 0.65 -8.42 2.63
C LEU A 54 2.08 -8.76 3.04
N ALA A 55 2.30 -9.90 3.69
CA ALA A 55 3.63 -10.39 4.05
C ALA A 55 4.53 -10.55 2.81
#